data_AF-A0A2I4AKB1-F1
#
_entry.id   AF-A0A2I4AKB1-F1
#
_cell.length_a   1.000
_cell.length_b   1.000
_cell.length_c   1.000
_cell.angle_alpha   90.00
_cell.angle_beta   90.00
_cell.angle_gamma   90.00
#
_symmetry.space_group_name_H-M   'P 1'
#
loop_
_entity.id
_entity.type
_entity.pdbx_description
1 polymer ?
#
loop_
_entity_poly.entity_id
_entity_poly.type
_entity_poly.pdbx_seq_one_letter_code
_entity_poly.pdbx_strand_id
1 'polypeptide(L)'
;MAAPDSSSQAESFKAFLMKSDQNLYEHLTHLLTKVMDERPDDALDVFEEMSRAVKQDAFRDVQTTLRDVSDPPDVEQLAEKQLQLFNPTGVSVQEKELVGSVLPNLNEVAFFLEQAGVGLGQEETQKIYLALKHLVESKSLTHCRLWGKILGRERNYIIVEAEYRDDEEEEEEQEEQGAEGAEEEEEINPVSLSTYKPPR
;
A
#
# COMPACT_ATOMS: atom_id res chain seq x y z
N MET A 1 -38.94 -40.20 -23.94
CA MET A 1 -37.81 -39.27 -24.13
C MET A 1 -38.36 -37.88 -23.84
N ALA A 2 -38.31 -37.47 -22.56
CA ALA A 2 -38.92 -36.23 -22.10
C ALA A 2 -38.02 -35.06 -22.52
N ALA A 3 -38.59 -34.06 -23.20
CA ALA A 3 -37.88 -32.83 -23.55
C ALA A 3 -37.40 -32.16 -22.25
N PRO A 4 -36.16 -31.66 -22.18
CA PRO A 4 -35.71 -30.91 -21.01
C PRO A 4 -36.66 -29.73 -20.78
N ASP A 5 -37.11 -29.56 -19.54
CA ASP A 5 -38.08 -28.54 -19.12
C ASP A 5 -37.64 -27.15 -19.59
N SER A 6 -38.39 -26.55 -20.53
CA SER A 6 -38.06 -25.26 -21.14
C SER A 6 -37.99 -24.12 -20.11
N SER A 7 -38.70 -24.26 -18.98
CA SER A 7 -38.69 -23.29 -17.88
C SER A 7 -37.34 -23.25 -17.16
N SER A 8 -36.75 -24.42 -16.87
CA SER A 8 -35.45 -24.51 -16.19
C SER A 8 -34.32 -23.93 -17.06
N GLN A 9 -34.40 -24.13 -18.37
CA GLN A 9 -33.45 -23.54 -19.32
C GLN A 9 -33.56 -22.01 -19.35
N ALA A 10 -34.77 -21.45 -19.34
CA ALA A 10 -34.99 -20.01 -19.33
C ALA A 10 -34.44 -19.33 -18.06
N GLU A 11 -34.63 -19.96 -16.89
CA GLU A 11 -34.09 -19.48 -15.62
C GLU A 11 -32.55 -19.49 -15.60
N SER A 12 -31.94 -20.56 -16.12
CA SER A 12 -30.49 -20.66 -16.23
C SER A 12 -29.89 -19.60 -17.16
N PHE A 13 -30.59 -19.28 -18.26
CA PHE A 13 -30.17 -18.25 -19.21
C PHE A 13 -30.32 -16.84 -18.62
N LYS A 14 -31.42 -16.59 -17.88
CA LYS A 14 -31.60 -15.33 -17.15
C LYS A 14 -30.47 -15.13 -16.12
N ALA A 15 -30.13 -16.16 -15.35
CA ALA A 15 -29.02 -16.09 -14.40
C ALA A 15 -27.68 -15.80 -15.10
N PHE A 16 -27.45 -16.36 -16.28
CA PHE A 16 -26.28 -16.05 -17.10
C PHE A 16 -26.23 -14.59 -17.55
N LEU A 17 -27.36 -14.01 -17.98
CA LEU A 17 -27.44 -12.61 -18.39
C LEU A 17 -27.22 -11.60 -17.24
N MET A 18 -27.39 -12.06 -15.99
CA MET A 18 -27.25 -11.24 -14.77
C MET A 18 -25.87 -11.31 -14.11
N LYS A 19 -24.88 -11.93 -14.77
CA LYS A 19 -23.58 -12.25 -14.15
C LYS A 19 -22.55 -11.09 -14.13
N SER A 20 -22.85 -9.96 -14.76
CA SER A 20 -21.93 -8.82 -14.95
C SER A 20 -22.47 -7.58 -14.23
N ASP A 21 -21.57 -6.69 -13.78
CA ASP A 21 -21.92 -5.45 -13.08
C ASP A 21 -22.83 -4.53 -13.92
N GLN A 22 -22.58 -4.46 -15.24
CA GLN A 22 -23.57 -4.00 -16.22
C GLN A 22 -24.27 -5.22 -16.78
N ASN A 23 -25.41 -5.57 -16.19
CA ASN A 23 -26.09 -6.79 -16.57
C ASN A 23 -26.78 -6.64 -17.95
N LEU A 24 -26.58 -7.62 -18.81
CA LEU A 24 -27.12 -7.62 -20.18
C LEU A 24 -28.65 -7.70 -20.16
N TYR A 25 -29.20 -8.32 -19.11
CA TYR A 25 -30.64 -8.40 -18.89
C TYR A 25 -31.28 -7.01 -18.75
N GLU A 26 -30.79 -6.14 -17.86
CA GLU A 26 -31.33 -4.79 -17.69
C GLU A 26 -31.18 -3.99 -18.98
N HIS A 27 -30.01 -4.03 -19.62
CA HIS A 27 -29.79 -3.33 -20.89
C HIS A 27 -30.82 -3.71 -21.96
N LEU A 28 -31.07 -5.00 -22.17
CA LEU A 28 -32.08 -5.49 -23.11
C LEU A 28 -33.49 -5.08 -22.71
N THR A 29 -33.83 -5.14 -21.42
CA THR A 29 -35.17 -4.71 -20.95
C THR A 29 -35.40 -3.21 -21.13
N HIS A 30 -34.41 -2.38 -20.83
CA HIS A 30 -34.48 -0.93 -21.05
C HIS A 30 -34.59 -0.60 -22.55
N LEU A 31 -33.82 -1.30 -23.39
CA LEU A 31 -33.88 -1.13 -24.84
C LEU A 31 -35.27 -1.49 -25.40
N LEU A 32 -35.82 -2.64 -25.00
CA LEU A 32 -37.15 -3.06 -25.43
C LEU A 32 -38.25 -2.11 -24.94
N THR A 33 -38.12 -1.59 -23.71
CA THR A 33 -39.05 -0.60 -23.15
C THR A 33 -39.00 0.69 -23.98
N LYS A 34 -37.80 1.16 -24.33
CA LYS A 34 -37.62 2.35 -25.17
C LYS A 34 -38.22 2.18 -26.57
N VAL A 35 -38.06 1.00 -27.19
CA VAL A 35 -38.70 0.66 -28.47
C VAL A 35 -40.23 0.65 -28.35
N MET A 36 -40.77 0.13 -27.24
CA MET A 36 -42.22 0.14 -26.99
C MET A 36 -42.80 1.55 -26.82
N ASP A 37 -42.03 2.46 -26.23
CA ASP A 37 -42.44 3.84 -25.96
C ASP A 37 -42.34 4.73 -27.20
N GLU A 38 -41.22 4.66 -27.93
CA GLU A 38 -40.96 5.52 -29.10
C GLU A 38 -41.64 5.03 -30.39
N ARG A 39 -41.99 3.74 -30.47
CA ARG A 39 -42.67 3.09 -31.62
C ARG A 39 -42.18 3.57 -32.99
N PRO A 40 -40.89 3.37 -33.32
CA PRO A 40 -40.35 3.71 -34.63
C PRO A 40 -40.99 2.87 -35.74
N ASP A 41 -41.17 3.46 -36.92
CA ASP A 41 -41.75 2.80 -38.10
C ASP A 41 -40.88 1.62 -38.59
N ASP A 42 -39.55 1.77 -38.53
CA ASP A 42 -38.59 0.69 -38.74
C ASP A 42 -37.74 0.47 -37.48
N ALA A 43 -38.28 -0.32 -36.56
CA ALA A 43 -37.61 -0.61 -35.30
C ALA A 43 -36.30 -1.39 -35.45
N LEU A 44 -36.09 -2.11 -36.57
CA LEU A 44 -34.89 -2.92 -36.76
C LEU A 44 -33.70 -2.05 -37.17
N ASP A 45 -33.92 -1.07 -38.05
CA ASP A 45 -32.88 -0.14 -38.50
C ASP A 45 -32.40 0.77 -37.37
N VAL A 46 -33.32 1.27 -36.55
CA VAL A 46 -33.01 2.19 -35.45
C VAL A 46 -32.55 1.45 -34.18
N PHE A 47 -32.65 0.12 -34.12
CA PHE A 47 -32.36 -0.68 -32.92
C PHE A 47 -30.96 -0.46 -32.35
N GLU A 48 -29.95 -0.40 -33.22
CA GLU A 48 -28.56 -0.18 -32.82
C GLU A 48 -28.35 1.22 -32.25
N GLU A 49 -29.00 2.23 -32.86
CA GLU A 49 -28.95 3.61 -32.41
C GLU A 49 -29.63 3.78 -31.04
N MET A 50 -30.79 3.14 -30.84
CA MET A 50 -31.46 3.12 -29.54
C MET A 50 -30.62 2.41 -28.48
N SER A 51 -29.96 1.29 -28.84
CA SER A 51 -29.04 0.62 -27.93
C SER A 51 -27.85 1.50 -27.56
N ARG A 52 -27.34 2.31 -28.49
CA ARG A 52 -26.24 3.24 -28.26
C ARG A 52 -26.69 4.36 -27.33
N ALA A 53 -27.88 4.91 -27.54
CA ALA A 53 -28.45 5.95 -26.68
C ALA A 53 -28.62 5.47 -25.23
N VAL A 54 -29.21 4.28 -25.02
CA VAL A 54 -29.38 3.69 -23.67
C VAL A 54 -28.04 3.50 -22.95
N LYS A 55 -27.00 3.02 -23.67
CA LYS A 55 -25.65 2.89 -23.10
C LYS A 55 -25.03 4.24 -22.74
N GLN A 56 -25.26 5.27 -23.55
CA GLN A 56 -24.76 6.62 -23.27
C GLN A 56 -25.44 7.26 -22.06
N ASP A 57 -26.76 7.08 -21.92
CA ASP A 57 -27.51 7.59 -20.77
C ASP A 57 -27.08 6.90 -19.48
N ALA A 58 -26.93 5.57 -19.49
CA ALA A 58 -26.43 4.81 -18.34
C ALA A 58 -25.00 5.22 -17.92
N PHE A 59 -24.15 5.63 -18.87
CA PHE A 59 -22.79 6.11 -18.57
C PHE A 59 -22.75 7.52 -17.97
N ARG A 60 -23.79 8.34 -18.18
CA ARG A 60 -23.85 9.71 -17.62
C ARG A 60 -24.11 9.72 -16.12
N ASP A 61 -24.86 8.76 -15.60
CA ASP A 61 -25.08 8.62 -14.14
C ASP A 61 -23.82 8.14 -13.39
N VAL A 62 -22.84 7.55 -14.09
CA VAL A 62 -21.57 7.05 -13.54
C VAL A 62 -20.43 8.09 -13.70
N GLN A 63 -20.75 9.39 -13.81
CA GLN A 63 -19.74 10.46 -13.85
C GLN A 63 -19.11 10.76 -12.46
N THR A 64 -19.22 9.84 -11.50
CA THR A 64 -18.31 9.84 -10.34
C THR A 64 -17.06 9.05 -10.72
N THR A 65 -15.94 9.74 -10.86
CA THR A 65 -14.63 9.08 -10.98
C THR A 65 -14.13 8.50 -9.66
N LEU A 66 -14.88 8.72 -8.57
CA LEU A 66 -14.60 8.12 -7.27
C LEU A 66 -14.91 6.63 -7.35
N ARG A 67 -13.86 5.82 -7.33
CA ARG A 67 -13.99 4.39 -7.12
C ARG A 67 -14.19 4.17 -5.62
N ASP A 68 -15.32 3.62 -5.23
CA ASP A 68 -15.46 2.99 -3.91
C ASP A 68 -14.56 1.75 -3.91
N VAL A 69 -13.31 1.95 -3.51
CA VAL A 69 -12.40 0.83 -3.25
C VAL A 69 -12.68 0.39 -1.83
N SER A 70 -13.15 -0.84 -1.66
CA SER A 70 -13.56 -1.39 -0.35
C SER A 70 -12.40 -1.55 0.63
N ASP A 71 -11.17 -1.68 0.11
CA ASP A 71 -9.96 -1.86 0.92
C ASP A 71 -9.00 -0.67 0.67
N PRO A 72 -8.48 -0.03 1.73
CA PRO A 72 -7.53 1.05 1.56
C PRO A 72 -6.28 0.50 0.87
N PRO A 73 -5.87 1.05 -0.29
CA PRO A 73 -4.68 0.59 -0.98
C PRO A 73 -3.46 0.69 -0.03
N ASP A 74 -2.46 -0.16 -0.22
CA ASP A 74 -1.21 -0.14 0.57
C ASP A 74 -0.58 1.26 0.71
N VAL A 75 -0.81 2.11 -0.29
CA VAL A 75 -0.39 3.51 -0.33
C VAL A 75 -1.05 4.35 0.77
N GLU A 76 -2.34 4.13 1.03
CA GLU A 76 -3.10 4.85 2.05
C GLU A 76 -2.64 4.44 3.45
N GLN A 77 -2.47 3.14 3.70
CA GLN A 77 -1.93 2.64 4.97
C GLN A 77 -0.53 3.19 5.26
N LEU A 78 0.31 3.31 4.23
CA LEU A 78 1.63 3.93 4.36
C LEU A 78 1.52 5.43 4.66
N ALA A 79 0.62 6.13 3.98
CA ALA A 79 0.39 7.57 4.17
C ALA A 79 -0.10 7.88 5.59
N GLU A 80 -1.02 7.07 6.13
CA GLU A 80 -1.49 7.20 7.51
C GLU A 80 -0.35 7.06 8.52
N LYS A 81 0.53 6.07 8.35
CA LYS A 81 1.73 5.90 9.20
C LYS A 81 2.68 7.09 9.09
N GLN A 82 2.89 7.61 7.88
CA GLN A 82 3.75 8.78 7.66
C GLN A 82 3.15 10.06 8.25
N LEU A 83 1.83 10.23 8.20
CA LEU A 83 1.12 11.39 8.75
C LEU A 83 1.38 11.53 10.25
N GLN A 84 1.43 10.40 10.98
CA GLN A 84 1.70 10.39 12.42
C GLN A 84 3.05 11.04 12.78
N LEU A 85 4.04 10.98 11.88
CA LEU A 85 5.37 11.59 12.09
C LEU A 85 5.34 13.12 12.07
N PHE A 86 4.32 13.74 11.48
CA PHE A 86 4.18 15.19 11.39
C PHE A 86 3.37 15.80 12.53
N ASN A 87 2.63 14.97 13.27
CA ASN A 87 1.91 15.45 14.44
C ASN A 87 2.93 15.71 15.55
N PRO A 88 3.01 16.94 16.07
CA PRO A 88 3.88 17.21 17.19
C PRO A 88 3.34 16.43 18.39
N THR A 89 4.02 15.35 18.78
CA THR A 89 3.92 14.81 20.14
C THR A 89 4.16 16.01 21.05
N GLY A 90 3.21 16.33 21.93
CA GLY A 90 3.02 17.64 22.60
C GLY A 90 4.14 18.18 23.50
N VAL A 91 5.40 17.87 23.21
CA VAL A 91 6.60 18.43 23.81
C VAL A 91 7.04 19.60 22.95
N SER A 92 7.03 20.78 23.57
CA SER A 92 7.65 22.04 23.15
C SER A 92 8.85 21.82 22.21
N VAL A 93 8.65 22.08 20.92
CA VAL A 93 9.67 22.08 19.85
C VAL A 93 10.90 22.94 20.22
N GLN A 94 10.75 23.83 21.20
CA GLN A 94 11.77 24.78 21.64
C GLN A 94 12.76 24.23 22.70
N GLU A 95 12.47 23.13 23.39
CA GLU A 95 13.32 22.68 24.51
C GLU A 95 14.30 21.53 24.17
N LYS A 96 14.01 20.69 23.17
CA LYS A 96 14.91 19.59 22.76
C LYS A 96 16.09 20.02 21.86
N GLU A 97 16.05 21.21 21.27
CA GLU A 97 17.15 21.70 20.41
C GLU A 97 18.38 22.19 21.20
N LEU A 98 18.23 22.39 22.52
CA LEU A 98 19.32 22.84 23.41
C LEU A 98 20.18 21.70 24.00
N VAL A 99 19.71 20.45 23.92
CA VAL A 99 20.49 19.27 24.33
C VAL A 99 21.03 18.66 23.05
N GLY A 100 22.35 18.71 22.85
CA GLY A 100 23.02 18.28 21.62
C GLY A 100 22.37 17.03 21.02
N SER A 101 21.78 17.16 19.83
CA SER A 101 21.00 16.08 19.26
C SER A 101 21.93 14.92 18.90
N VAL A 102 21.54 13.72 19.35
CA VAL A 102 22.16 12.44 18.94
C VAL A 102 22.18 12.27 17.41
N LEU A 103 21.26 12.96 16.73
CA LEU A 103 21.13 12.93 15.28
C LEU A 103 21.96 14.02 14.61
N PRO A 104 22.66 13.71 13.51
CA PRO A 104 23.26 14.72 12.64
C PRO A 104 22.18 15.57 11.95
N ASN A 105 22.55 16.78 11.53
CA ASN A 105 21.65 17.64 10.76
C ASN A 105 21.48 17.09 9.33
N LEU A 106 20.53 16.17 9.15
CA LEU A 106 20.27 15.52 7.86
C LEU A 106 19.84 16.50 6.77
N ASN A 107 19.20 17.62 7.13
CA ASN A 107 18.80 18.63 6.15
C ASN A 107 20.01 19.36 5.55
N GLU A 108 21.04 19.61 6.35
CA GLU A 108 22.30 20.18 5.88
C GLU A 108 23.08 19.17 5.01
N VAL A 109 23.15 17.91 5.44
CA VAL A 109 23.79 16.85 4.65
C VAL A 109 23.08 16.67 3.29
N ALA A 110 21.75 16.66 3.28
CA ALA A 110 20.96 16.56 2.06
C ALA A 110 21.18 17.76 1.13
N PHE A 111 21.28 18.97 1.68
CA PHE A 111 21.61 20.16 0.90
C PHE A 111 22.93 20.00 0.16
N PHE A 112 23.99 19.54 0.83
CA PHE A 112 25.30 19.32 0.20
C PHE A 112 25.29 18.18 -0.83
N LEU A 113 24.57 17.10 -0.57
CA LEU A 113 24.38 16.01 -1.52
C LEU A 113 23.67 16.51 -2.79
N GLU A 114 22.63 17.31 -2.63
CA GLU A 114 21.88 17.88 -3.75
C GLU A 114 22.75 18.82 -4.60
N GLN A 115 23.66 19.59 -3.99
CA GLN A 115 24.65 20.38 -4.74
C GLN A 115 25.59 19.51 -5.59
N ALA A 116 25.84 18.27 -5.17
CA ALA A 116 26.61 17.30 -5.95
C ALA A 116 25.75 16.53 -6.98
N GLY A 117 24.44 16.84 -7.09
CA GLY A 117 23.51 16.18 -7.99
C GLY A 117 23.10 14.77 -7.54
N VAL A 118 23.28 14.43 -6.26
CA VAL A 118 22.92 13.14 -5.68
C VAL A 118 21.99 13.34 -4.48
N GLY A 119 21.08 12.40 -4.19
CA GLY A 119 20.24 12.49 -3.01
C GLY A 119 18.89 11.80 -3.15
N LEU A 120 18.10 11.87 -2.09
CA LEU A 120 16.74 11.30 -2.00
C LEU A 120 15.64 12.34 -2.26
N GLY A 121 16.03 13.61 -2.43
CA GLY A 121 15.11 14.74 -2.52
C GLY A 121 14.71 15.29 -1.14
N GLN A 122 14.25 16.54 -1.12
CA GLN A 122 13.95 17.26 0.12
C GLN A 122 12.79 16.62 0.91
N GLU A 123 11.74 16.19 0.22
CA GLU A 123 10.55 15.61 0.85
C GLU A 123 10.84 14.25 1.50
N GLU A 124 11.57 13.36 0.81
CA GLU A 124 11.97 12.06 1.39
C GLU A 124 12.91 12.27 2.58
N THR A 125 13.89 13.19 2.45
CA THR A 125 14.84 13.49 3.53
C THR A 125 14.11 13.99 4.78
N GLN A 126 13.16 14.92 4.63
CA GLN A 126 12.42 15.45 5.78
C GLN A 126 11.57 14.36 6.47
N LYS A 127 10.93 13.48 5.68
CA LYS A 127 10.20 12.33 6.22
C LYS A 127 11.11 11.37 7.00
N ILE A 128 12.28 11.06 6.45
CA ILE A 128 13.28 10.21 7.10
C ILE A 128 13.80 10.86 8.39
N TYR A 129 14.06 12.16 8.37
CA TYR A 129 14.52 12.90 9.55
C TYR A 129 13.49 12.86 10.70
N LEU A 130 12.20 13.03 10.39
CA LEU A 130 11.13 12.91 11.39
C LEU A 130 11.00 11.47 11.92
N ALA A 131 11.10 10.47 11.04
CA ALA A 131 11.11 9.06 11.45
C ALA A 131 12.29 8.74 12.38
N LEU A 132 13.47 9.30 12.10
CA LEU A 132 14.66 9.13 12.94
C LEU A 132 14.52 9.80 14.30
N LYS A 133 13.91 11.00 14.35
CA LYS A 133 13.58 11.64 15.64
C LYS A 133 12.68 10.75 16.49
N HIS A 134 11.63 10.21 15.88
CA HIS A 134 10.72 9.29 16.55
C HIS A 134 11.46 8.02 17.02
N LEU A 135 12.35 7.46 16.20
CA LEU A 135 13.15 6.28 16.53
C LEU A 135 14.06 6.49 17.75
N VAL A 136 14.79 7.62 17.77
CA VAL A 136 15.67 7.97 18.90
C VAL A 136 14.86 8.20 20.18
N GLU A 137 13.65 8.75 20.07
CA GLU A 137 12.75 8.92 21.22
C GLU A 137 12.18 7.59 21.72
N SER A 138 11.88 6.64 20.83
CA SER A 138 11.33 5.34 21.22
C SER A 138 12.37 4.36 21.76
N LYS A 139 13.60 4.37 21.26
CA LYS A 139 14.65 3.37 21.54
C LYS A 139 15.90 3.93 22.26
N SER A 140 15.77 5.13 22.84
CA SER A 140 16.79 5.83 23.66
C SER A 140 18.26 5.81 23.17
N LEU A 141 18.46 5.78 21.85
CA LEU A 141 19.76 5.57 21.18
C LEU A 141 20.85 6.60 21.56
N THR A 142 22.11 6.14 21.62
CA THR A 142 23.29 6.96 21.92
C THR A 142 23.89 7.61 20.67
N HIS A 143 23.89 6.88 19.54
CA HIS A 143 24.29 7.39 18.23
C HIS A 143 23.30 6.91 17.16
N CYS A 144 22.97 7.76 16.19
CA CYS A 144 22.07 7.38 15.11
C CYS A 144 22.38 8.15 13.82
N ARG A 145 22.58 7.43 12.72
CA ARG A 145 22.97 7.97 11.42
C ARG A 145 22.21 7.29 10.29
N LEU A 146 21.76 8.08 9.31
CA LEU A 146 21.24 7.54 8.05
C LEU A 146 22.39 6.97 7.20
N TRP A 147 22.32 5.68 6.89
CA TRP A 147 23.25 5.04 5.96
C TRP A 147 22.84 5.29 4.50
N GLY A 148 21.57 5.03 4.18
CA GLY A 148 21.05 5.24 2.84
C GLY A 148 19.76 4.47 2.51
N LYS A 149 19.47 4.35 1.22
CA LYS A 149 18.29 3.66 0.67
C LYS A 149 18.72 2.57 -0.30
N ILE A 150 18.22 1.36 -0.12
CA ILE A 150 18.39 0.25 -1.06
C ILE A 150 17.07 0.04 -1.80
N LEU A 151 17.15 0.01 -3.13
CA LEU A 151 16.00 -0.28 -3.98
C LEU A 151 15.91 -1.79 -4.20
N GLY A 152 14.77 -2.38 -3.83
CA GLY A 152 14.48 -3.78 -4.05
C GLY A 152 13.50 -3.99 -5.21
N ARG A 153 13.19 -5.26 -5.51
CA ARG A 153 12.25 -5.62 -6.58
C ARG A 153 10.79 -5.43 -6.19
N GLU A 154 10.48 -5.67 -4.92
CA GLU A 154 9.12 -5.58 -4.38
C GLU A 154 8.98 -4.38 -3.44
N ARG A 155 10.02 -4.08 -2.65
CA ARG A 155 10.03 -3.01 -1.66
C ARG A 155 11.40 -2.35 -1.57
N ASN A 156 11.42 -1.11 -1.07
CA ASN A 156 12.64 -0.33 -0.83
C ASN A 156 12.93 -0.29 0.66
N TYR A 157 14.20 -0.24 1.03
CA TYR A 157 14.68 -0.25 2.40
C TYR A 157 15.41 1.04 2.73
N ILE A 158 15.08 1.65 3.87
CA ILE A 158 15.84 2.75 4.45
C ILE A 158 16.68 2.17 5.57
N ILE A 159 17.99 2.35 5.51
CA ILE A 159 18.95 1.76 6.45
C ILE A 159 19.47 2.85 7.37
N VAL A 160 19.38 2.57 8.68
CA VAL A 160 19.84 3.44 9.75
C VAL A 160 20.87 2.67 10.55
N GLU A 161 22.02 3.28 10.76
CA GLU A 161 23.07 2.81 11.66
C GLU A 161 22.81 3.44 13.03
N ALA A 162 22.71 2.63 14.07
CA ALA A 162 22.42 3.09 15.41
C ALA A 162 23.24 2.31 16.45
N GLU A 163 23.56 2.99 17.55
CA GLU A 163 24.24 2.43 18.71
C GLU A 163 23.31 2.61 19.92
N TYR A 164 23.00 1.51 20.60
CA TYR A 164 22.17 1.49 21.80
C TYR A 164 22.95 2.01 23.00
N ARG A 165 22.25 2.21 24.12
CA ARG A 165 22.90 2.40 25.40
C ARG A 165 23.02 1.02 26.05
N ASP A 166 24.20 0.68 26.55
CA ASP A 166 24.54 -0.64 27.13
C ASP A 166 23.49 -1.20 28.11
N ASP A 167 22.74 -0.33 28.79
CA ASP A 167 21.71 -0.70 29.77
C ASP A 167 20.43 -1.33 29.14
N GLU A 168 20.17 -1.13 27.84
CA GLU A 168 18.98 -1.67 27.13
C GLU A 168 19.29 -2.93 26.30
N GLU A 169 20.57 -3.24 26.03
CA GLU A 169 20.96 -4.47 25.32
C GLU A 169 20.56 -5.73 26.12
N GLU A 170 20.60 -5.66 27.46
CA GLU A 170 20.23 -6.78 28.33
C GLU A 170 18.72 -7.10 28.33
N GLU A 171 17.85 -6.15 27.99
CA GLU A 171 16.39 -6.34 27.95
C GLU A 171 15.91 -6.90 26.60
N GLU A 172 16.44 -6.41 25.46
CA GLU A 172 16.09 -6.97 24.13
C GLU A 172 16.65 -8.41 23.97
N GLU A 173 17.85 -8.72 24.49
CA GLU A 173 18.38 -10.10 24.50
C GLU A 173 17.53 -11.07 25.33
N GLN A 174 16.88 -10.60 26.40
CA GLN A 174 15.97 -11.42 27.22
C GLN A 174 14.63 -11.68 26.53
N GLU A 175 14.11 -10.72 25.74
CA GLU A 175 12.89 -10.92 24.95
C GLU A 175 13.13 -11.85 23.76
N GLU A 176 14.27 -11.75 23.05
CA GLU A 176 14.62 -12.69 21.98
C GLU A 176 14.84 -14.11 22.52
N GLN A 177 15.56 -14.27 23.64
CA GLN A 177 15.75 -15.59 24.28
C GLN A 177 14.43 -16.16 24.86
N GLY A 178 13.51 -15.32 25.30
CA GLY A 178 12.17 -15.71 25.75
C GLY A 178 11.24 -16.16 24.61
N ALA A 179 11.43 -15.62 23.40
CA ALA A 179 10.70 -15.99 22.19
C ALA A 179 11.29 -17.26 21.55
N GLU A 180 12.62 -17.43 21.52
CA GLU A 180 13.27 -18.64 21.01
C GLU A 180 13.08 -19.85 21.95
N GLY A 181 12.94 -19.64 23.26
CA GLY A 181 12.70 -20.69 24.24
C GLY A 181 11.32 -21.38 24.18
N ALA A 182 10.39 -20.90 23.33
CA ALA A 182 9.05 -21.44 23.21
C ALA A 182 8.83 -22.31 21.95
N GLU A 183 9.74 -22.32 20.97
CA GLU A 183 9.54 -23.03 19.69
C GLU A 183 10.66 -23.98 19.24
N GLU A 184 11.80 -24.12 19.96
CA GLU A 184 12.88 -25.03 19.53
C GLU A 184 13.32 -26.05 20.60
N GLU A 185 12.48 -27.05 20.89
CA GLU A 185 12.94 -28.40 21.27
C GLU A 185 12.84 -29.36 20.07
N GLU A 186 13.41 -29.03 18.90
CA GLU A 186 13.76 -30.03 17.87
C GLU A 186 15.12 -29.69 17.20
N GLU A 187 16.14 -30.49 17.54
CA GLU A 187 17.41 -30.73 16.83
C GLU A 187 18.21 -29.52 16.27
N ILE A 188 19.00 -28.87 17.13
CA ILE A 188 20.14 -28.04 16.72
C ILE A 188 21.26 -28.95 16.16
N ASN A 189 21.34 -29.08 14.83
CA ASN A 189 22.56 -29.53 14.15
C ASN A 189 23.52 -28.33 13.97
N PRO A 190 24.76 -28.36 14.49
CA PRO A 190 25.66 -27.21 14.40
C PRO A 190 26.14 -26.99 12.97
N VAL A 191 25.86 -25.80 12.43
CA VAL A 191 26.31 -25.36 11.09
C VAL A 191 27.86 -25.32 11.05
N SER A 192 28.44 -26.00 10.07
CA SER A 192 29.88 -26.11 9.88
C SER A 192 30.52 -24.76 9.49
N LEU A 193 31.52 -24.33 10.25
CA LEU A 193 32.36 -23.16 9.98
C LEU A 193 33.08 -23.28 8.62
N SER A 194 33.04 -22.21 7.81
CA SER A 194 33.62 -22.19 6.47
C SER A 194 35.17 -22.26 6.51
N THR A 195 35.74 -23.17 5.72
CA THR A 195 37.19 -23.36 5.58
C THR A 195 37.73 -22.54 4.40
N TYR A 196 37.63 -21.21 4.45
CA TYR A 196 38.24 -20.36 3.43
C TYR A 196 39.69 -20.01 3.80
N LYS A 197 40.64 -20.27 2.89
CA LYS A 197 41.99 -19.68 2.93
C LYS A 197 42.23 -18.90 1.64
N PRO A 198 42.67 -17.63 1.71
CA PRO A 198 42.98 -16.85 0.53
C PRO A 198 44.25 -17.36 -0.17
N PRO A 199 44.34 -17.23 -1.50
CA PRO A 199 45.51 -17.66 -2.27
C PRO A 199 46.73 -16.75 -2.02
N ARG A 200 47.93 -17.35 -2.11
CA ARG A 200 49.24 -16.70 -1.99
C ARG A 200 49.58 -15.83 -3.19
#